data_AF-A0A6A6KBI1-F1
#
_entry.id   AF-A0A6A6KBI1-F1
#
_cell.length_a   1.000
_cell.length_b   1.000
_cell.length_c   1.000
_cell.angle_alpha   90.00
_cell.angle_beta   90.00
_cell.angle_gamma   90.00
#
_symmetry.space_group_name_H-M   'P 1'
#
loop_
_entity.id
_entity.type
_entity.pdbx_description
1 polymer ?
#
loop_
_entity_poly.entity_id
_entity_poly.type
_entity_poly.pdbx_seq_one_letter_code
_entity_poly.pdbx_strand_id
1 'polypeptide(L)'
;MEACITPYSDHDQRVKGSGLAPWPARLTTPPPSLADFGYSSEMFAKDTELWRHRVENYWNLLSPKIQSDTLRNLMDMKANLGSFAAALKDKDVWVMNVVPEDGPNTLKVIYDRGLIGTVHNWCEAYSTYPRTYDLLHAWTVFSDIEKKGCSAEDLLIEMDRMLRPSGFIIIRDKQSVVDHVKKYVVALHWEAVTTDSSSESDEDGDDIVIVIQKKLWLTSESIRDTE
;
A
#
# COMPACT_ATOMS: atom_id res chain seq x y z
N MET A 1 -24.50 1.77 -27.18
CA MET A 1 -23.40 1.94 -26.21
C MET A 1 -23.09 3.42 -26.17
N GLU A 2 -23.36 4.08 -25.03
CA GLU A 2 -22.88 5.44 -24.80
C GLU A 2 -21.38 5.38 -24.54
N ALA A 3 -20.64 6.37 -25.03
CA ALA A 3 -19.22 6.44 -24.79
C ALA A 3 -18.98 6.85 -23.33
N CYS A 4 -18.33 5.99 -22.54
CA CYS A 4 -17.83 6.33 -21.20
C CYS A 4 -16.58 7.23 -21.33
N ILE A 5 -16.78 8.46 -21.78
CA ILE A 5 -15.74 9.48 -21.80
C ILE A 5 -15.92 10.28 -20.51
N THR A 6 -14.93 10.19 -19.61
CA THR A 6 -14.90 11.08 -18.44
C THR A 6 -14.70 12.52 -18.94
N PRO A 7 -15.68 13.41 -18.76
CA PRO A 7 -15.53 14.79 -19.20
C PRO A 7 -14.40 15.45 -18.40
N TYR A 8 -13.58 16.24 -19.10
CA TYR A 8 -12.57 17.09 -18.46
C TYR A 8 -13.25 18.05 -17.48
N SER A 9 -12.60 18.30 -16.34
CA SER A 9 -13.08 19.28 -15.38
C SER A 9 -13.16 20.67 -16.02
N ASP A 10 -14.04 21.53 -15.50
CA ASP A 10 -14.14 22.93 -15.95
C ASP A 10 -12.79 23.67 -15.83
N HIS A 11 -11.93 23.24 -14.92
CA HIS A 11 -10.57 23.75 -14.77
C HIS A 11 -9.68 23.33 -15.96
N ASP A 12 -9.67 22.05 -16.34
CA ASP A 12 -8.85 21.53 -17.44
C ASP A 12 -9.25 22.15 -18.79
N GLN A 13 -10.54 22.45 -18.97
CA GLN A 13 -11.04 23.17 -20.14
C GLN A 13 -10.49 24.61 -20.21
N ARG A 14 -10.31 25.28 -19.06
CA ARG A 14 -9.79 26.66 -18.99
C ARG A 14 -8.29 26.75 -19.27
N VAL A 15 -7.50 25.78 -18.84
CA VAL A 15 -6.02 25.82 -18.93
C VAL A 15 -5.48 25.32 -20.28
N LYS A 16 -6.33 24.77 -21.17
CA LYS A 16 -5.95 24.16 -22.46
C LYS A 16 -4.86 23.07 -22.30
N GLY A 17 -4.97 22.30 -21.23
CA GLY A 17 -4.03 21.26 -20.82
C GLY A 17 -4.36 20.81 -19.39
N SER A 18 -3.70 19.77 -18.89
CA SER A 18 -3.99 19.22 -17.56
C SER A 18 -3.51 20.10 -16.39
N GLY A 19 -2.71 21.14 -16.65
CA GLY A 19 -2.12 21.98 -15.60
C GLY A 19 -1.14 21.24 -14.67
N LEU A 20 -0.75 20.01 -15.02
CA LEU A 20 0.12 19.16 -14.21
C LEU A 20 1.60 19.49 -14.42
N ALA A 21 2.37 19.44 -13.34
CA ALA A 21 3.83 19.55 -13.40
C ALA A 21 4.45 18.41 -14.25
N PRO A 22 5.62 18.63 -14.87
CA PRO A 22 6.34 17.58 -15.58
C PRO A 22 6.83 16.48 -14.61
N TRP A 23 7.05 15.27 -15.14
CA TRP A 23 7.75 14.22 -14.39
C TRP A 23 9.23 14.59 -14.22
N PRO A 24 9.86 14.35 -13.05
CA PRO A 24 9.32 13.70 -11.84
C PRO A 24 8.67 14.66 -10.82
N ALA A 25 8.66 15.98 -11.08
CA ALA A 25 8.17 16.97 -10.12
C ALA A 25 6.69 16.81 -9.73
N ARG A 26 5.85 16.24 -10.61
CA ARG A 26 4.44 15.94 -10.29
C ARG A 26 4.22 14.97 -9.14
N LEU A 27 5.22 14.17 -8.75
CA LEU A 27 5.07 13.27 -7.59
C LEU A 27 4.85 14.04 -6.28
N THR A 28 5.46 15.21 -6.13
CA THR A 28 5.45 16.00 -4.90
C THR A 28 4.76 17.36 -5.05
N THR A 29 4.36 17.71 -6.27
CA THR A 29 3.63 18.96 -6.54
C THR A 29 2.14 18.74 -6.30
N PRO A 30 1.45 19.57 -5.51
CA PRO A 30 0.00 19.45 -5.31
C PRO A 30 -0.76 19.55 -6.64
N PRO A 31 -1.54 18.52 -7.05
CA PRO A 31 -2.30 18.59 -8.29
C PRO A 31 -3.57 19.45 -8.15
N PRO A 32 -4.09 20.02 -9.25
CA PRO A 32 -5.32 20.83 -9.22
C PRO A 32 -6.55 20.06 -8.71
N SER A 33 -6.59 18.74 -8.91
CA SER A 33 -7.69 17.87 -8.49
C SER A 33 -7.88 17.74 -6.99
N LEU A 34 -6.91 18.17 -6.17
CA LEU A 34 -7.04 18.13 -4.71
C LEU A 34 -8.29 18.88 -4.22
N ALA A 35 -8.63 19.98 -4.89
CA ALA A 35 -9.79 20.80 -4.55
C ALA A 35 -11.12 20.03 -4.71
N ASP A 36 -11.20 19.12 -5.68
CA ASP A 36 -12.40 18.29 -5.92
C ASP A 36 -12.71 17.37 -4.73
N PHE A 37 -11.68 17.03 -3.94
CA PHE A 37 -11.76 16.17 -2.77
C PHE A 37 -11.70 16.95 -1.44
N GLY A 38 -11.65 18.28 -1.49
CA GLY A 38 -11.57 19.13 -0.30
C GLY A 38 -10.20 19.12 0.38
N TYR A 39 -9.14 18.64 -0.27
CA TYR A 39 -7.78 18.69 0.27
C TYR A 39 -7.11 20.02 -0.05
N SER A 40 -6.48 20.63 0.96
CA SER A 40 -5.61 21.79 0.74
C SER A 40 -4.21 21.36 0.29
N SER A 41 -3.49 22.25 -0.38
CA SER A 41 -2.08 22.02 -0.74
C SER A 41 -1.20 21.76 0.48
N GLU A 42 -1.52 22.37 1.63
CA GLU A 42 -0.82 22.15 2.90
C GLU A 42 -1.04 20.74 3.45
N MET A 43 -2.28 20.23 3.39
CA MET A 43 -2.60 18.86 3.81
C MET A 43 -1.85 17.84 2.93
N PHE A 44 -1.81 18.06 1.62
CA PHE A 44 -1.06 17.21 0.69
C PHE A 44 0.45 17.22 0.97
N ALA A 45 1.02 18.38 1.26
CA ALA A 45 2.44 18.51 1.60
C ALA A 45 2.77 17.80 2.93
N LYS A 46 1.92 17.99 3.96
CA LYS A 46 2.06 17.30 5.26
C LYS A 46 1.98 15.77 5.10
N ASP A 47 1.01 15.28 4.33
CA ASP A 47 0.86 13.85 4.04
C ASP A 47 2.07 13.29 3.27
N THR A 48 2.55 14.00 2.24
CA THR A 48 3.73 13.57 1.47
C THR A 48 4.99 13.46 2.34
N GLU A 49 5.21 14.43 3.23
CA GLU A 49 6.36 14.42 4.14
C GLU A 49 6.25 13.34 5.21
N LEU A 50 5.05 13.16 5.77
CA LEU A 50 4.76 12.09 6.72
C LEU A 50 5.07 10.71 6.13
N TRP A 51 4.61 10.45 4.90
CA TRP A 51 4.88 9.18 4.23
C TRP A 51 6.36 9.00 3.86
N ARG A 52 7.10 10.08 3.59
CA ARG A 52 8.55 10.02 3.39
C ARG A 52 9.24 9.44 4.63
N HIS A 53 8.93 9.97 5.82
CA HIS A 53 9.46 9.48 7.08
C HIS A 53 9.05 8.02 7.37
N ARG A 54 7.78 7.69 7.17
CA ARG A 54 7.27 6.31 7.38
C ARG A 54 7.95 5.30 6.48
N VAL A 55 8.13 5.62 5.20
CA VAL A 55 8.81 4.75 4.24
C VAL A 55 10.29 4.58 4.59
N GLU A 56 10.97 5.64 5.03
CA GLU A 56 12.35 5.54 5.53
C GLU A 56 12.44 4.56 6.71
N ASN A 57 11.54 4.66 7.68
CA ASN A 57 11.47 3.73 8.81
C ASN A 57 11.21 2.28 8.37
N TYR A 58 10.23 2.05 7.49
CA TYR A 58 9.97 0.71 6.94
C TYR A 58 11.19 0.12 6.23
N TRP A 59 11.89 0.94 5.44
CA TRP A 59 13.08 0.50 4.74
C TRP A 59 14.21 0.15 5.70
N ASN A 60 14.37 0.91 6.79
CA ASN A 60 15.33 0.60 7.84
C ASN A 60 15.04 -0.75 8.53
N LEU A 61 13.75 -1.03 8.80
CA LEU A 61 13.33 -2.32 9.37
C LEU A 61 13.57 -3.50 8.42
N LEU A 62 13.42 -3.29 7.11
CA LEU A 62 13.63 -4.31 6.08
C LEU A 62 15.10 -4.53 5.72
N SER A 63 15.93 -3.48 5.82
CA SER A 63 17.33 -3.46 5.38
C SER A 63 18.19 -4.67 5.83
N PRO A 64 18.04 -5.23 7.04
CA PRO A 64 18.80 -6.41 7.46
C PRO A 64 18.46 -7.70 6.68
N LYS A 65 17.29 -7.75 6.02
CA LYS A 65 16.76 -8.94 5.34
C LYS A 65 16.68 -8.78 3.83
N ILE A 66 16.76 -7.55 3.30
CA ILE A 66 16.69 -7.27 1.87
C ILE A 66 18.06 -6.87 1.32
N GLN A 67 18.36 -7.31 0.11
CA GLN A 67 19.48 -6.80 -0.69
C GLN A 67 18.96 -5.84 -1.77
N SER A 68 19.87 -5.18 -2.49
CA SER A 68 19.51 -4.51 -3.74
C SER A 68 18.79 -5.49 -4.66
N ASP A 69 17.75 -5.04 -5.36
CA ASP A 69 16.87 -5.86 -6.23
C ASP A 69 15.97 -6.92 -5.56
N THR A 70 15.96 -7.05 -4.23
CA THR A 70 15.07 -8.04 -3.57
C THR A 70 13.59 -7.70 -3.72
N LEU A 71 13.27 -6.40 -3.75
CA LEU A 71 11.91 -5.89 -3.91
C LEU A 71 11.82 -5.15 -5.24
N ARG A 72 10.82 -5.47 -6.07
CA ARG A 72 10.54 -4.73 -7.31
C ARG A 72 9.07 -4.40 -7.48
N ASN A 73 8.20 -5.34 -7.14
CA ASN A 73 6.76 -5.23 -7.33
C ASN A 73 6.07 -5.00 -5.99
N LEU A 74 5.62 -3.78 -5.73
CA LEU A 74 4.94 -3.41 -4.48
C LEU A 74 3.45 -3.20 -4.74
N MET A 75 2.63 -3.48 -3.74
CA MET A 75 1.23 -3.07 -3.72
C MET A 75 0.97 -2.27 -2.45
N ASP A 76 0.43 -1.07 -2.63
CA ASP A 76 -0.16 -0.29 -1.56
C ASP A 76 -1.66 -0.55 -1.54
N MET A 77 -2.11 -1.32 -0.55
CA MET A 77 -3.50 -1.78 -0.49
C MET A 77 -4.48 -0.64 -0.17
N LYS A 78 -3.99 0.48 0.38
CA LYS A 78 -4.80 1.67 0.66
C LYS A 78 -3.96 2.93 0.42
N ALA A 79 -3.92 3.34 -0.84
CA ALA A 79 -3.02 4.40 -1.29
C ALA A 79 -3.42 5.82 -0.87
N ASN A 80 -4.69 6.07 -0.54
CA ASN A 80 -5.22 7.41 -0.27
C ASN A 80 -4.75 8.42 -1.34
N LEU A 81 -3.82 9.34 -1.04
CA LEU A 81 -3.30 10.32 -2.01
C LEU A 81 -2.14 9.80 -2.89
N GLY A 82 -1.67 8.56 -2.71
CA GLY A 82 -0.54 7.96 -3.42
C GLY A 82 0.84 8.33 -2.83
N SER A 83 0.88 8.79 -1.59
CA SER A 83 2.10 9.34 -0.97
C SER A 83 3.14 8.29 -0.59
N PHE A 84 2.70 7.09 -0.23
CA PHE A 84 3.59 5.93 -0.04
C PHE A 84 4.40 5.64 -1.31
N ALA A 85 3.74 5.55 -2.47
CA ALA A 85 4.41 5.33 -3.75
C ALA A 85 5.32 6.51 -4.14
N ALA A 86 4.90 7.74 -3.87
CA ALA A 86 5.73 8.91 -4.15
C ALA A 86 7.00 8.98 -3.29
N ALA A 87 6.95 8.51 -2.05
CA ALA A 87 8.11 8.40 -1.17
C ALA A 87 9.12 7.34 -1.64
N LEU A 88 8.70 6.38 -2.46
CA LEU A 88 9.54 5.32 -3.02
C LEU A 88 10.21 5.71 -4.36
N LYS A 89 10.11 6.96 -4.81
CA LYS A 89 10.63 7.41 -6.11
C LYS A 89 12.13 7.14 -6.35
N ASP A 90 12.93 7.12 -5.29
CA ASP A 90 14.38 6.93 -5.33
C ASP A 90 14.77 5.45 -5.15
N LYS A 91 13.78 4.55 -5.11
CA LYS A 91 13.95 3.10 -5.06
C LYS A 91 13.59 2.52 -6.43
N ASP A 92 14.33 1.52 -6.90
CA ASP A 92 14.05 0.80 -8.16
C ASP A 92 12.85 -0.16 -8.01
N VAL A 93 11.69 0.37 -7.62
CA VAL A 93 10.45 -0.36 -7.39
C VAL A 93 9.29 0.29 -8.14
N TRP A 94 8.29 -0.50 -8.49
CA TRP A 94 7.00 0.02 -8.93
C TRP A 94 5.93 -0.36 -7.92
N VAL A 95 4.94 0.52 -7.76
CA VAL A 95 3.87 0.37 -6.77
C VAL A 95 2.52 0.36 -7.47
N MET A 96 1.73 -0.70 -7.28
CA MET A 96 0.31 -0.71 -7.57
C MET A 96 -0.43 -0.02 -6.43
N ASN A 97 -1.04 1.14 -6.70
CA ASN A 97 -1.81 1.89 -5.71
C ASN A 97 -3.28 1.46 -5.74
N VAL A 98 -3.80 0.95 -4.64
CA VAL A 98 -5.21 0.54 -4.56
C VAL A 98 -5.98 1.55 -3.71
N VAL A 99 -7.07 2.07 -4.26
CA VAL A 99 -8.02 2.93 -3.55
C VAL A 99 -9.23 2.09 -3.16
N PRO A 100 -9.53 1.91 -1.87
CA PRO A 100 -10.74 1.21 -1.45
C PRO A 100 -12.00 1.93 -1.95
N GLU A 101 -13.00 1.17 -2.38
CA GLU A 101 -14.25 1.74 -2.92
C GLU A 101 -15.06 2.55 -1.90
N ASP A 102 -14.81 2.35 -0.61
CA ASP A 102 -15.60 2.93 0.49
C ASP A 102 -15.16 4.33 0.91
N GLY A 103 -14.03 4.77 0.38
CA GLY A 103 -13.46 6.07 0.66
C GLY A 103 -13.74 7.10 -0.44
N PRO A 104 -13.22 8.32 -0.29
CA PRO A 104 -13.14 9.24 -1.41
C PRO A 104 -12.33 8.59 -2.54
N ASN A 105 -12.85 8.62 -3.77
CA ASN A 105 -12.18 8.04 -4.93
C ASN A 105 -11.01 8.94 -5.38
N THR A 106 -9.91 8.89 -4.63
CA THR A 106 -8.67 9.66 -4.84
C THR A 106 -7.85 9.17 -6.02
N LEU A 107 -8.36 8.24 -6.84
CA LEU A 107 -7.66 7.67 -7.99
C LEU A 107 -7.24 8.75 -9.00
N LYS A 108 -8.03 9.83 -9.14
CA LYS A 108 -7.67 11.00 -9.96
C LYS A 108 -6.36 11.65 -9.47
N VAL A 109 -6.19 11.80 -8.16
CA VAL A 109 -4.98 12.38 -7.56
C VAL A 109 -3.76 11.48 -7.84
N ILE A 110 -3.94 10.16 -7.74
CA ILE A 110 -2.89 9.17 -8.04
C ILE A 110 -2.44 9.31 -9.51
N TYR A 111 -3.39 9.40 -10.44
CA TYR A 111 -3.07 9.60 -11.87
C TYR A 111 -2.45 10.96 -12.17
N ASP A 112 -2.91 12.03 -11.51
CA ASP A 112 -2.35 13.38 -11.67
C ASP A 112 -0.88 13.45 -11.21
N ARG A 113 -0.50 12.63 -10.21
CA ARG A 113 0.90 12.45 -9.77
C ARG A 113 1.73 11.61 -10.75
N GLY A 114 1.10 10.97 -11.75
CA GLY A 114 1.76 10.07 -12.70
C GLY A 114 1.98 8.65 -12.19
N LEU A 115 1.26 8.25 -11.15
CA LEU A 115 1.31 6.90 -10.57
C LEU A 115 0.24 6.00 -11.21
N ILE A 116 0.40 4.69 -11.10
CA ILE A 116 -0.62 3.72 -11.51
C ILE A 116 -1.47 3.30 -10.30
N GLY A 117 -2.74 3.03 -10.52
CA GLY A 117 -3.61 2.54 -9.48
C GLY A 117 -4.93 1.97 -9.97
N THR A 118 -5.70 1.42 -9.05
CA THR A 118 -7.05 0.88 -9.30
C THR A 118 -7.94 1.11 -8.08
N VAL A 119 -9.26 1.02 -8.29
CA VAL A 119 -10.22 0.87 -7.18
C VAL A 119 -10.40 -0.62 -6.89
N HIS A 120 -10.62 -0.99 -5.62
CA HIS A 120 -10.95 -2.36 -5.23
C HIS A 120 -11.78 -2.43 -3.93
N ASN A 121 -12.58 -3.49 -3.77
CA ASN A 121 -13.23 -3.85 -2.52
C ASN A 121 -12.47 -4.98 -1.82
N TRP A 122 -11.84 -4.71 -0.68
CA TRP A 122 -11.06 -5.71 0.06
C TRP A 122 -11.89 -6.80 0.77
N CYS A 123 -13.23 -6.74 0.70
CA CYS A 123 -14.08 -7.88 1.05
C CYS A 123 -14.15 -8.93 -0.08
N GLU A 124 -13.66 -8.60 -1.27
CA GLU A 124 -13.62 -9.45 -2.45
C GLU A 124 -12.18 -9.76 -2.87
N ALA A 125 -12.00 -10.88 -3.58
CA ALA A 125 -10.70 -11.27 -4.11
C ALA A 125 -10.19 -10.26 -5.16
N TYR A 126 -8.92 -9.89 -5.07
CA TYR A 126 -8.29 -8.94 -5.98
C TYR A 126 -7.95 -9.60 -7.32
N SER A 127 -8.30 -8.94 -8.42
CA SER A 127 -8.09 -9.48 -9.77
C SER A 127 -6.62 -9.41 -10.19
N THR A 128 -5.82 -10.33 -9.70
CA THR A 128 -4.39 -10.48 -10.05
C THR A 128 -3.98 -11.94 -10.05
N TYR A 129 -2.89 -12.24 -10.77
CA TYR A 129 -2.29 -13.57 -10.73
C TYR A 129 -1.70 -13.85 -9.34
N PRO A 130 -1.76 -15.11 -8.85
CA PRO A 130 -1.07 -15.47 -7.62
C PRO A 130 0.43 -15.14 -7.70
N ARG A 131 1.04 -14.75 -6.58
CA ARG A 131 2.49 -14.48 -6.45
C ARG A 131 3.02 -13.35 -7.36
N THR A 132 2.25 -12.28 -7.48
CA THR A 132 2.58 -11.11 -8.32
C THR A 132 3.50 -10.11 -7.61
N TYR A 133 3.26 -9.88 -6.32
CA TYR A 133 3.93 -8.82 -5.55
C TYR A 133 5.00 -9.37 -4.61
N ASP A 134 6.08 -8.60 -4.46
CA ASP A 134 7.19 -8.90 -3.55
C ASP A 134 6.96 -8.26 -2.18
N LEU A 135 6.20 -7.16 -2.12
CA LEU A 135 5.79 -6.53 -0.87
C LEU A 135 4.35 -6.02 -0.92
N LEU A 136 3.58 -6.34 0.12
CA LEU A 136 2.24 -5.79 0.37
C LEU A 136 2.30 -4.81 1.54
N HIS A 137 1.80 -3.59 1.31
CA HIS A 137 1.66 -2.57 2.35
C HIS A 137 0.16 -2.41 2.68
N ALA A 138 -0.19 -2.68 3.93
CA ALA A 138 -1.54 -2.59 4.46
C ALA A 138 -1.58 -1.58 5.62
N TRP A 139 -2.06 -0.37 5.33
CA TRP A 139 -2.28 0.66 6.34
C TRP A 139 -3.78 0.74 6.67
N THR A 140 -4.16 0.41 7.92
CA THR A 140 -5.55 0.43 8.44
C THR A 140 -6.57 -0.42 7.65
N VAL A 141 -6.12 -1.27 6.72
CA VAL A 141 -6.99 -2.05 5.82
C VAL A 141 -7.82 -3.05 6.62
N PHE A 142 -7.21 -3.71 7.61
CA PHE A 142 -7.89 -4.69 8.46
C PHE A 142 -8.96 -4.02 9.33
N SER A 143 -8.62 -2.89 9.97
CA SER A 143 -9.60 -2.08 10.71
C SER A 143 -10.81 -1.68 9.85
N ASP A 144 -10.62 -1.40 8.56
CA ASP A 144 -11.71 -0.98 7.68
C ASP A 144 -12.60 -2.15 7.24
N ILE A 145 -12.02 -3.32 6.92
CA ILE A 145 -12.82 -4.51 6.59
C ILE A 145 -13.58 -5.06 7.80
N GLU A 146 -13.03 -4.95 9.01
CA GLU A 146 -13.72 -5.36 10.24
C GLU A 146 -14.97 -4.50 10.48
N LYS A 147 -14.89 -3.17 10.26
CA LYS A 147 -16.05 -2.27 10.37
C LYS A 147 -17.18 -2.64 9.39
N LYS A 148 -16.84 -3.26 8.26
CA LYS A 148 -17.79 -3.73 7.25
C LYS A 148 -18.37 -5.11 7.57
N GLY A 149 -17.84 -5.80 8.57
CA GLY A 149 -18.22 -7.18 8.88
C GLY A 149 -17.62 -8.21 7.91
N CYS A 150 -16.53 -7.86 7.21
CA CYS A 150 -15.80 -8.79 6.36
C CYS A 150 -14.73 -9.54 7.20
N SER A 151 -14.41 -10.77 6.81
CA SER A 151 -13.47 -11.62 7.55
C SER A 151 -12.02 -11.15 7.33
N ALA A 152 -11.29 -10.93 8.43
CA ALA A 152 -9.86 -10.67 8.39
C ALA A 152 -9.08 -11.89 7.88
N GLU A 153 -9.58 -13.08 8.15
CA GLU A 153 -9.02 -14.34 7.68
C GLU A 153 -9.08 -14.47 6.16
N ASP A 154 -10.20 -14.08 5.53
CA ASP A 154 -10.33 -14.07 4.07
C ASP A 154 -9.31 -13.12 3.43
N LEU A 155 -9.12 -11.92 4.01
CA LEU A 155 -8.10 -10.98 3.55
C LEU A 155 -6.68 -11.53 3.72
N LEU A 156 -6.39 -12.23 4.83
CA LEU A 156 -5.07 -12.85 5.03
C LEU A 156 -4.77 -13.93 3.98
N ILE A 157 -5.77 -14.76 3.63
CA ILE A 157 -5.63 -15.77 2.58
C ILE A 157 -5.41 -15.09 1.22
N GLU A 158 -6.11 -14.00 0.95
CA GLU A 158 -5.96 -13.23 -0.28
C GLU A 158 -4.57 -12.58 -0.38
N MET A 159 -4.07 -12.00 0.72
CA MET A 159 -2.70 -11.51 0.83
C MET A 159 -1.68 -12.63 0.60
N ASP A 160 -1.91 -13.83 1.15
CA ASP A 160 -1.04 -14.98 0.89
C ASP A 160 -1.02 -15.34 -0.60
N ARG A 161 -2.19 -15.37 -1.24
CA ARG A 161 -2.32 -15.70 -2.67
C ARG A 161 -1.53 -14.72 -3.54
N MET A 162 -1.61 -13.41 -3.26
CA MET A 162 -0.98 -12.37 -4.05
C MET A 162 0.54 -12.27 -3.85
N LEU A 163 1.03 -12.58 -2.65
CA LEU A 163 2.43 -12.41 -2.28
C LEU A 163 3.32 -13.55 -2.80
N ARG A 164 4.46 -13.18 -3.39
CA ARG A 164 5.51 -14.11 -3.82
C ARG A 164 6.14 -14.81 -2.60
N PRO A 165 6.59 -16.08 -2.71
CA PRO A 165 7.43 -16.70 -1.69
C PRO A 165 8.64 -15.82 -1.36
N SER A 166 9.02 -15.76 -0.08
CA SER A 166 10.06 -14.85 0.45
C SER A 166 9.72 -13.36 0.39
N GLY A 167 8.53 -13.00 -0.09
CA GLY A 167 8.02 -11.63 -0.07
C GLY A 167 7.68 -11.14 1.34
N PHE A 168 7.46 -9.83 1.44
CA PHE A 168 7.25 -9.13 2.71
C PHE A 168 5.85 -8.54 2.82
N ILE A 169 5.36 -8.42 4.04
CA ILE A 169 4.10 -7.75 4.35
C ILE A 169 4.41 -6.72 5.42
N ILE A 170 3.97 -5.49 5.21
CA ILE A 170 3.96 -4.43 6.22
C ILE A 170 2.51 -4.19 6.58
N ILE A 171 2.17 -4.44 7.85
CA ILE A 171 0.85 -4.11 8.39
C ILE A 171 1.04 -3.01 9.42
N ARG A 172 0.39 -1.86 9.20
CA ARG A 172 0.26 -0.78 10.16
C ARG A 172 -1.21 -0.61 10.51
N ASP A 173 -1.58 -1.03 11.71
CA ASP A 173 -2.95 -0.98 12.20
C ASP A 173 -2.96 -0.95 13.74
N LYS A 174 -4.14 -0.88 14.35
CA LYS A 174 -4.32 -0.89 15.80
C LYS A 174 -3.72 -2.15 16.43
N GLN A 175 -3.21 -2.01 17.66
CA GLN A 175 -2.65 -3.13 18.43
C GLN A 175 -3.56 -4.38 18.46
N SER A 176 -4.87 -4.21 18.67
CA SER A 176 -5.83 -5.33 18.72
C SER A 176 -5.91 -6.12 17.41
N VAL A 177 -5.80 -5.42 16.28
CA VAL A 177 -5.84 -6.00 14.93
C VAL A 177 -4.54 -6.73 14.65
N VAL A 178 -3.40 -6.12 14.97
CA VAL A 178 -2.08 -6.75 14.83
C VAL A 178 -2.00 -8.04 15.66
N ASP A 179 -2.51 -8.03 16.89
CA ASP A 179 -2.55 -9.22 17.75
C ASP A 179 -3.49 -10.30 17.24
N HIS A 180 -4.59 -9.92 16.57
CA HIS A 180 -5.45 -10.86 15.87
C HIS A 180 -4.73 -11.51 14.69
N VAL A 181 -4.07 -10.73 13.83
CA VAL A 181 -3.28 -11.23 12.68
C VAL A 181 -2.16 -12.17 13.13
N LYS A 182 -1.45 -11.84 14.21
CA LYS A 182 -0.36 -12.67 14.77
C LYS A 182 -0.78 -14.12 15.08
N LYS A 183 -2.06 -14.37 15.39
CA LYS A 183 -2.58 -15.72 15.64
C LYS A 183 -2.52 -16.62 14.40
N TYR A 184 -2.60 -16.03 13.21
CA TYR A 184 -2.64 -16.74 11.93
C TYR A 184 -1.29 -16.77 11.19
N VAL A 185 -0.34 -15.92 11.58
CA VAL A 185 1.01 -15.85 10.97
C VAL A 185 1.66 -17.23 10.88
N VAL A 186 1.63 -18.00 11.97
CA VAL A 186 2.23 -19.36 11.99
C VAL A 186 1.48 -20.32 11.07
N ALA A 187 0.14 -20.27 11.06
CA ALA A 187 -0.69 -21.15 10.23
C ALA A 187 -0.50 -20.89 8.72
N LEU A 188 -0.18 -19.65 8.34
CA LEU A 188 0.11 -19.25 6.96
C LEU A 188 1.58 -19.48 6.54
N HIS A 189 2.39 -20.10 7.41
CA HIS A 189 3.84 -20.24 7.21
C HIS A 189 4.55 -18.90 6.97
N TRP A 190 4.11 -17.87 7.70
CA TRP A 190 4.74 -16.57 7.72
C TRP A 190 5.62 -16.43 8.98
N GLU A 191 6.69 -15.64 8.88
CA GLU A 191 7.58 -15.33 10.00
C GLU A 191 7.52 -13.83 10.30
N ALA A 192 7.20 -13.47 11.54
CA ALA A 192 7.29 -12.08 11.99
C ALA A 192 8.78 -11.68 12.10
N VAL A 193 9.21 -10.73 11.29
CA VAL A 193 10.60 -10.25 11.25
C VAL A 193 10.86 -9.22 12.33
N THR A 194 9.93 -8.28 12.49
CA THR A 194 10.02 -7.18 13.45
C THR A 194 8.62 -6.74 13.85
N THR A 195 8.45 -6.33 15.11
CA THR A 195 7.31 -5.52 15.55
C THR A 195 7.91 -4.24 16.11
N ASP A 196 7.59 -3.10 15.50
CA ASP A 196 7.96 -1.82 16.04
C ASP A 196 6.72 -1.19 16.69
N SER A 197 6.81 -0.96 18.00
CA SER A 197 5.83 -0.18 18.76
C SER A 197 6.22 1.30 18.80
N SER A 198 7.10 1.75 17.89
CA SER A 198 7.64 3.10 17.87
C SER A 198 6.50 4.11 17.93
N SER A 199 6.38 4.71 19.11
CA SER A 199 5.69 5.97 19.35
C SER A 199 6.45 7.09 18.63
N GLU A 200 6.50 7.05 17.31
CA GLU A 200 6.57 8.31 16.58
C GLU A 200 5.25 9.01 16.88
N SER A 201 5.38 10.19 17.46
CA SER A 201 4.30 11.06 17.91
C SER A 201 3.55 11.65 16.72
N ASP A 202 3.02 10.76 15.88
CA ASP A 202 2.03 11.07 14.87
C ASP A 202 0.68 11.16 15.58
N GLU A 203 -0.18 12.06 15.11
CA GLU A 203 -1.52 12.35 15.64
C GLU A 203 -2.48 11.13 15.60
N ASP A 204 -2.06 9.99 15.05
CA ASP A 204 -2.77 8.70 15.04
C ASP A 204 -2.25 7.80 16.19
N GLY A 205 -2.93 7.89 17.33
CA GLY A 205 -2.65 7.09 18.52
C GLY A 205 -2.79 5.58 18.29
N ASP A 206 -1.92 4.82 18.93
CA ASP A 206 -1.94 3.35 19.12
C ASP A 206 -1.74 2.46 17.87
N ASP A 207 -1.35 3.03 16.72
CA ASP A 207 -0.96 2.25 15.55
C ASP A 207 0.40 1.55 15.74
N ILE A 208 0.46 0.27 15.38
CA ILE A 208 1.67 -0.55 15.50
C ILE A 208 2.02 -1.13 14.15
N VAL A 209 3.32 -1.21 13.89
CA VAL A 209 3.86 -1.75 12.65
C VAL A 209 4.41 -3.15 12.89
N ILE A 210 3.92 -4.12 12.12
CA ILE A 210 4.52 -5.45 12.04
C ILE A 210 5.03 -5.70 10.62
N VAL A 211 6.26 -6.19 10.54
CA VAL A 211 6.88 -6.64 9.30
C VAL A 211 6.94 -8.15 9.31
N ILE A 212 6.35 -8.77 8.30
CA ILE A 212 6.21 -10.22 8.18
C ILE A 212 6.88 -10.66 6.88
N GLN A 213 7.55 -11.81 6.91
CA GLN A 213 8.09 -12.45 5.71
C GLN A 213 7.37 -13.77 5.46
N LYS A 214 6.85 -13.95 4.24
CA LYS A 214 6.26 -15.22 3.82
C LYS A 214 7.35 -16.24 3.51
N LYS A 215 7.26 -17.45 4.07
CA LYS A 215 8.18 -18.53 3.72
C LYS A 215 7.68 -19.31 2.52
N LEU A 216 8.63 -19.98 1.85
CA LEU A 216 8.28 -20.96 0.84
C LEU A 216 7.69 -22.18 1.53
N TRP A 217 6.55 -22.65 1.02
CA TRP A 217 5.95 -23.91 1.44
C TRP A 217 6.80 -25.06 0.89
N LEU A 218 7.72 -25.56 1.71
CA LEU A 218 8.53 -26.73 1.42
C LEU A 218 7.77 -27.99 1.89
N THR A 219 7.71 -29.01 1.03
CA THR A 219 7.25 -30.34 1.46
C THR A 219 8.35 -31.00 2.30
N SER A 220 7.98 -31.89 3.22
CA SER A 220 8.94 -32.62 4.08
C SER A 220 10.02 -33.38 3.30
N GLU A 221 9.74 -33.78 2.06
CA GLU A 221 10.71 -34.42 1.15
C GLU A 221 11.75 -33.42 0.63
N SER A 222 11.34 -32.19 0.30
CA SER A 222 12.24 -31.16 -0.24
C SER A 222 13.28 -30.64 0.76
N ILE A 223 13.04 -30.81 2.06
CA ILE A 223 13.99 -30.42 3.13
C ILE A 223 15.17 -31.41 3.19
N ARG A 224 14.93 -32.70 2.86
CA ARG A 224 15.94 -33.77 2.94
C ARG A 224 17.02 -33.67 1.86
N ASP A 225 16.74 -32.97 0.76
CA ASP A 225 17.69 -32.80 -0.34
C ASP A 225 18.56 -31.54 -0.19
N THR A 226 18.40 -30.79 0.92
CA THR A 226 19.13 -29.54 1.21
C THR A 226 20.05 -29.59 2.44
N GLU A 227 20.19 -30.75 3.10
CA GLU A 227 21.24 -31.04 4.09
C GLU A 227 22.42 -31.79 3.46
#